data_AF-A0A2R4FVF3-F1
#
_entry.id   AF-A0A2R4FVF3-F1
#
_cell.length_a   1.000
_cell.length_b   1.000
_cell.length_c   1.000
_cell.angle_alpha   90.00
_cell.angle_beta   90.00
_cell.angle_gamma   90.00
#
_symmetry.space_group_name_H-M   'P 1'
#
loop_
_entity.id
_entity.type
_entity.pdbx_description
1 polymer ?
#
loop_
_entity_poly.entity_id
_entity_poly.type
_entity_poly.pdbx_seq_one_letter_code
_entity_poly.pdbx_strand_id
1 'polypeptide(L)'
;MLVGLFTAKDKKFDAKLDFLAASVEAHGGRVVGRHVQRRGVSHGGAAKMTSPFSRRTLLGPGKAREIAQASRAAGVDVAVFVNPLTEHQRTVLGDMFGCLVISGEDLFPTGR
;
A
#
# COMPACT_ATOMS: atom_id res chain seq x y z
N MET A 1 -4.12 -1.21 -8.27
CA MET A 1 -4.51 -0.39 -7.10
C MET A 1 -3.26 0.08 -6.37
N LEU A 2 -3.17 1.35 -5.96
CA LEU A 2 -2.04 1.84 -5.14
C LEU A 2 -2.45 1.98 -3.68
N VAL A 3 -1.56 1.60 -2.76
CA VAL A 3 -1.81 1.62 -1.31
C VAL A 3 -0.61 2.20 -0.57
N GLY A 4 -0.83 3.02 0.46
CA GLY A 4 0.26 3.56 1.27
C GLY A 4 -0.12 3.87 2.72
N LEU A 5 0.80 3.55 3.63
CA LEU A 5 0.81 4.00 5.01
C LEU A 5 1.85 5.12 5.17
N PHE A 6 1.39 6.31 5.55
CA PHE A 6 2.25 7.47 5.74
C PHE A 6 2.10 8.03 7.15
N THR A 7 3.17 8.62 7.66
CA THR A 7 3.07 9.39 8.90
C THR A 7 2.33 10.70 8.65
N ALA A 8 1.70 11.28 9.67
CA ALA A 8 1.05 12.59 9.55
C ALA A 8 2.03 13.73 9.16
N LYS A 9 3.33 13.52 9.38
CA LYS A 9 4.39 14.48 9.03
C LYS A 9 4.85 14.36 7.58
N ASP A 10 4.58 13.25 6.90
CA ASP A 10 4.95 13.10 5.51
C ASP A 10 4.02 13.95 4.64
N LYS A 11 4.56 15.04 4.10
CA LYS A 11 3.86 15.97 3.20
C LYS A 11 4.08 15.61 1.72
N LYS A 12 4.99 14.69 1.43
CA LYS A 12 5.36 14.29 0.05
C LYS A 12 4.70 12.97 -0.35
N PHE A 13 3.67 12.53 0.37
CA PHE A 13 3.04 11.25 0.10
C PHE A 13 2.36 11.21 -1.27
N ASP A 14 1.76 12.33 -1.72
CA ASP A 14 1.18 12.44 -3.07
C ASP A 14 2.25 12.23 -4.15
N ALA A 15 3.40 12.92 -4.04
CA ALA A 15 4.52 12.76 -4.97
C ALA A 15 5.06 11.31 -5.00
N LYS A 16 5.07 10.60 -3.86
CA LYS A 16 5.45 9.18 -3.82
C LYS A 16 4.43 8.29 -4.54
N LEU A 17 3.14 8.60 -4.41
CA LEU A 17 2.08 7.89 -5.13
C LEU A 17 2.13 8.18 -6.63
N ASP A 18 2.41 9.41 -7.03
CA ASP A 18 2.56 9.78 -8.44
C ASP A 18 3.76 9.07 -9.08
N PHE A 19 4.89 9.02 -8.38
CA PHE A 19 6.06 8.28 -8.84
C PHE A 19 5.77 6.78 -9.00
N LEU A 20 5.08 6.17 -8.02
CA LEU A 20 4.68 4.78 -8.11
C LEU A 20 3.65 4.53 -9.22
N ALA A 21 2.71 5.45 -9.43
CA ALA A 21 1.74 5.39 -10.52
C ALA A 21 2.43 5.39 -11.88
N ALA A 22 3.36 6.33 -12.10
CA ALA A 22 4.15 6.40 -13.32
C ALA A 22 4.96 5.11 -13.55
N SER A 23 5.45 4.49 -12.48
CA SER A 23 6.17 3.22 -12.57
C SER A 23 5.25 2.06 -12.96
N VAL A 24 4.04 1.99 -12.40
CA VAL A 24 3.02 1.02 -12.83
C VAL A 24 2.66 1.21 -14.30
N GLU A 25 2.45 2.45 -14.73
CA GLU A 25 2.12 2.79 -16.13
C GLU A 25 3.26 2.46 -17.09
N ALA A 26 4.52 2.69 -16.70
CA ALA A 26 5.69 2.31 -17.47
C ALA A 26 5.81 0.79 -17.68
N HIS A 27 5.26 -0.01 -16.77
CA HIS A 27 5.17 -1.47 -16.89
C HIS A 27 3.89 -1.94 -17.60
N GLY A 28 3.14 -1.02 -18.24
CA GLY A 28 1.90 -1.33 -18.97
C GLY A 28 0.67 -1.52 -18.08
N GLY A 29 0.78 -1.26 -16.78
CA GLY A 29 -0.34 -1.31 -15.86
C GLY A 29 -1.20 -0.04 -15.90
N ARG A 30 -2.42 -0.13 -15.37
CA ARG A 30 -3.31 1.03 -15.18
C ARG A 30 -3.65 1.21 -13.71
N VAL A 31 -3.47 2.43 -13.20
CA VAL A 31 -3.87 2.75 -11.83
C VAL A 31 -5.36 3.06 -11.77
N VAL A 32 -6.12 2.16 -11.14
CA VAL A 32 -7.58 2.30 -10.98
C VAL A 32 -8.02 2.92 -9.65
N GLY A 33 -7.09 3.19 -8.74
CA GLY A 33 -7.38 3.78 -7.44
C GLY A 33 -6.15 3.96 -6.56
N ARG A 34 -6.25 4.87 -5.57
CA ARG A 34 -5.21 5.20 -4.61
C ARG A 34 -5.82 5.23 -3.20
N HIS A 35 -5.32 4.40 -2.29
CA HIS A 35 -5.76 4.39 -0.88
C HIS A 35 -4.61 4.74 0.06
N VAL A 36 -4.88 5.70 0.95
CA VAL A 36 -3.91 6.18 1.93
C VAL A 36 -4.44 5.99 3.35
N GLN A 37 -3.59 5.46 4.23
CA GLN A 37 -3.78 5.57 5.67
C GLN A 37 -2.71 6.45 6.26
N ARG A 38 -3.11 7.41 7.10
CA ARG A 38 -2.18 8.31 7.80
C ARG A 38 -2.10 7.93 9.27
N ARG A 39 -0.88 7.90 9.81
CA ARG A 39 -0.63 7.66 11.24
C ARG A 39 -0.11 8.91 11.94
N GLY A 40 -0.93 9.45 12.83
CA GLY A 40 -0.57 10.54 13.75
C GLY A 40 -0.23 10.05 15.15
N VAL A 41 0.10 10.99 16.03
CA VAL A 41 0.42 10.74 17.45
C VAL A 41 -0.73 10.12 18.24
N SER A 42 -1.97 10.34 17.81
CA SER A 42 -3.18 9.78 18.42
C SER A 42 -3.26 8.24 18.34
N HIS A 43 -2.44 7.61 17.50
CA HIS A 43 -2.42 6.16 17.32
C HIS A 43 -1.24 5.49 18.05
N GLY A 44 -1.09 5.82 19.33
CA GLY A 44 -0.10 5.19 20.23
C GLY A 44 1.20 5.97 20.45
N GLY A 45 1.15 7.31 20.31
CA GLY A 45 2.25 8.21 20.60
C GLY A 45 3.22 8.41 19.44
N ALA A 46 4.13 9.37 19.60
CA ALA A 46 5.13 9.72 18.58
C ALA A 46 6.03 8.52 18.19
N ALA A 47 6.33 7.65 19.15
CA ALA A 47 7.17 6.47 18.96
C ALA A 47 6.62 5.46 17.94
N LYS A 48 5.29 5.42 17.75
CA LYS A 48 4.64 4.45 16.83
C LYS A 48 4.28 5.04 15.47
N MET A 49 4.63 6.29 15.20
CA MET A 49 4.23 6.97 13.95
C MET A 49 4.75 6.27 12.70
N THR A 50 5.91 5.62 12.78
CA THR A 50 6.53 4.85 11.69
C THR A 50 6.19 3.37 11.73
N SER A 51 5.45 2.91 12.76
CA SER A 51 5.11 1.50 12.93
C SER A 51 3.88 1.10 12.09
N PRO A 52 3.75 -0.17 11.70
CA PRO A 52 2.52 -0.71 11.16
C PRO A 52 1.37 -0.60 12.16
N PHE A 53 0.15 -0.36 11.67
CA PHE A 53 -1.07 -0.50 12.47
C PHE A 53 -1.35 -1.97 12.80
N SER A 54 -0.97 -2.87 11.90
CA SER A 54 -1.11 -4.32 12.06
C SER A 54 0.11 -5.01 11.49
N ARG A 55 0.66 -5.99 12.22
CA ARG A 55 1.77 -6.80 11.70
C ARG A 55 1.37 -7.62 10.48
N ARG A 56 0.08 -7.99 10.36
CA ARG A 56 -0.46 -8.84 9.28
C ARG A 56 -0.73 -8.09 7.99
N THR A 57 -1.08 -6.80 8.08
CA THR A 57 -1.64 -6.06 6.94
C THR A 57 -0.99 -4.70 6.71
N LEU A 58 -0.02 -4.30 7.55
CA LEU A 58 0.54 -2.94 7.66
C LEU A 58 -0.48 -1.89 8.11
N LEU A 59 -1.69 -1.94 7.56
CA LEU A 59 -2.84 -1.07 7.76
C LEU A 59 -3.73 -1.52 8.92
N GLY A 60 -4.59 -0.60 9.38
CA GLY A 60 -5.66 -0.95 10.30
C GLY A 60 -6.71 -1.86 9.63
N PRO A 61 -7.43 -2.70 10.40
CA PRO A 61 -8.37 -3.68 9.85
C PRO A 61 -9.51 -3.06 9.04
N GLY A 62 -10.01 -1.90 9.45
CA GLY A 62 -11.05 -1.18 8.70
C GLY A 62 -10.57 -0.74 7.32
N LYS A 63 -9.38 -0.14 7.24
CA LYS A 63 -8.80 0.29 5.96
C LYS A 63 -8.46 -0.90 5.06
N ALA A 64 -7.93 -1.99 5.62
CA ALA A 64 -7.65 -3.20 4.85
C ALA A 64 -8.93 -3.78 4.22
N ARG A 65 -10.05 -3.81 4.95
CA ARG A 65 -11.35 -4.27 4.42
C ARG A 65 -11.93 -3.36 3.35
N GLU A 66 -11.83 -2.04 3.54
CA GLU A 66 -12.24 -1.04 2.55
C GLU A 66 -11.50 -1.27 1.22
N ILE A 67 -10.18 -1.42 1.27
CA ILE A 67 -9.36 -1.66 0.08
C ILE A 67 -9.71 -3.01 -0.54
N ALA A 68 -9.92 -4.06 0.26
CA ALA A 68 -10.32 -5.36 -0.25
C ALA A 68 -11.65 -5.30 -1.04
N GLN A 69 -12.62 -4.53 -0.55
CA GLN A 69 -13.89 -4.31 -1.25
C GLN A 69 -13.69 -3.52 -2.54
N ALA A 70 -12.90 -2.45 -2.50
CA ALA A 70 -12.58 -1.65 -3.69
C ALA A 70 -11.83 -2.46 -4.75
N SER A 71 -10.86 -3.29 -4.36
CA SER A 71 -10.11 -4.17 -5.26
C SER A 71 -11.02 -5.16 -5.97
N ARG A 72 -11.93 -5.81 -5.24
CA ARG A 72 -12.90 -6.74 -5.84
C ARG A 72 -13.89 -6.04 -6.75
N ALA A 73 -14.45 -4.90 -6.32
CA ALA A 73 -15.43 -4.16 -7.11
C ALA A 73 -14.85 -3.64 -8.43
N ALA A 74 -13.57 -3.25 -8.43
CA ALA A 74 -12.88 -2.74 -9.61
C ALA A 74 -12.17 -3.82 -10.44
N GLY A 75 -12.23 -5.10 -10.04
CA GLY A 75 -11.53 -6.19 -10.74
C GLY A 75 -10.01 -5.98 -10.78
N VAL A 76 -9.42 -5.55 -9.67
CA VAL A 76 -7.98 -5.26 -9.60
C VAL A 76 -7.16 -6.55 -9.65
N ASP A 77 -6.22 -6.63 -10.59
CA ASP A 77 -5.27 -7.75 -10.67
C ASP A 77 -4.12 -7.64 -9.66
N VAL A 78 -3.66 -6.40 -9.42
CA VAL A 78 -2.49 -6.12 -8.56
C VAL A 78 -2.73 -4.92 -7.64
N ALA A 79 -2.48 -5.11 -6.34
CA ALA A 79 -2.34 -4.04 -5.36
C ALA A 79 -0.85 -3.79 -5.04
N VAL A 80 -0.41 -2.56 -5.28
CA VAL A 80 0.99 -2.14 -5.11
C VAL A 80 1.09 -1.23 -3.89
N PHE A 81 1.90 -1.63 -2.93
CA PHE A 81 2.15 -0.86 -1.71
C PHE A 81 3.37 0.03 -1.86
N VAL A 82 3.25 1.31 -1.51
CA VAL A 82 4.41 2.23 -1.45
C VAL A 82 5.42 1.77 -0.39
N ASN A 83 4.94 1.15 0.69
CA ASN A 83 5.77 0.64 1.77
C ASN A 83 6.25 -0.78 1.45
N PRO A 84 7.49 -1.15 1.82
CA PRO A 84 7.92 -2.54 1.78
C PRO A 84 7.00 -3.42 2.62
N LEU A 85 6.67 -4.58 2.06
CA LEU A 85 5.87 -5.61 2.70
C LEU A 85 6.70 -6.86 2.94
N THR A 86 6.54 -7.46 4.11
CA THR A 86 7.08 -8.80 4.36
C THR A 86 6.32 -9.84 3.54
N GLU A 87 6.92 -11.01 3.31
CA GLU A 87 6.25 -12.13 2.63
C GLU A 87 4.92 -12.49 3.31
N HIS A 88 4.92 -12.57 4.64
CA HIS A 88 3.69 -12.84 5.40
C HIS A 88 2.59 -11.80 5.15
N GLN A 89 2.95 -10.51 5.06
CA GLN A 89 1.99 -9.45 4.77
C GLN A 89 1.43 -9.58 3.35
N ARG A 90 2.27 -9.89 2.37
CA ARG A 90 1.86 -10.09 0.98
C ARG A 90 0.86 -11.24 0.86
N THR A 91 1.12 -12.38 1.50
CA THR A 91 0.19 -13.52 1.51
C THR A 91 -1.14 -13.14 2.14
N VAL A 92 -1.14 -12.61 3.37
CA VAL A 92 -2.39 -12.27 4.08
C VAL A 92 -3.19 -11.20 3.35
N LEU A 93 -2.54 -10.18 2.81
CA LEU A 93 -3.20 -9.14 2.03
C LEU A 93 -3.72 -9.68 0.70
N GLY A 94 -2.97 -10.56 0.03
CA GLY A 94 -3.39 -11.19 -1.22
C GLY A 94 -4.66 -12.01 -1.05
N ASP A 95 -4.69 -12.88 -0.04
CA ASP A 95 -5.88 -13.66 0.33
C ASP A 95 -7.06 -12.75 0.67
N MET A 96 -6.81 -11.66 1.41
CA MET A 96 -7.84 -10.72 1.83
C MET A 96 -8.40 -9.90 0.66
N PHE A 97 -7.54 -9.47 -0.27
CA PHE A 97 -7.91 -8.58 -1.36
C PHE A 97 -8.47 -9.35 -2.56
N GLY A 98 -8.06 -10.61 -2.72
CA GLY A 98 -8.39 -11.44 -3.87
C GLY A 98 -7.57 -11.10 -5.11
N CYS A 99 -6.37 -10.54 -4.93
CA CYS A 99 -5.47 -10.14 -6.02
C CYS A 99 -4.01 -10.20 -5.58
N LEU A 100 -3.07 -10.09 -6.54
CA LEU A 100 -1.65 -10.10 -6.23
C LEU A 100 -1.27 -8.85 -5.43
N VAL A 101 -0.45 -9.02 -4.39
CA VAL A 101 0.05 -7.92 -3.56
C VAL A 101 1.57 -7.82 -3.66
N ILE A 102 2.05 -6.67 -4.09
CA ILE A 102 3.48 -6.38 -4.22
C ILE A 102 3.87 -5.07 -3.52
N SER A 103 5.15 -4.93 -3.23
CA SER A 103 5.74 -3.66 -2.79
C SER A 103 6.21 -2.87 -4.00
N GLY A 104 6.26 -1.55 -3.90
CA GLY A 104 6.72 -0.68 -4.97
C GLY A 104 8.17 -0.96 -5.36
N GLU A 105 8.99 -1.45 -4.43
CA GLU A 105 10.37 -1.88 -4.71
C GLU A 105 10.46 -3.01 -5.73
N ASP A 106 9.42 -3.85 -5.87
CA ASP A 106 9.41 -4.94 -6.85
C ASP A 106 9.18 -4.43 -8.29
N LEU A 107 8.67 -3.20 -8.46
CA LEU A 107 8.50 -2.55 -9.75
C LEU A 107 9.76 -1.82 -10.22
N PHE A 108 10.75 -1.69 -9.35
CA PHE A 108 12.08 -1.24 -9.72
C PHE A 108 12.97 -2.48 -9.71
N PRO A 109 13.16 -3.18 -10.85
CA PRO A 109 14.23 -4.16 -10.90
C PRO A 109 15.49 -3.44 -10.43
N THR A 110 16.06 -3.91 -9.32
CA THR A 110 17.35 -3.42 -8.86
C THR A 110 18.30 -3.82 -9.97
N GLY A 111 18.61 -2.88 -10.86
CA GLY A 111 19.60 -3.07 -11.90
C GLY A 111 20.86 -3.55 -11.21
N ARG A 112 21.21 -4.80 -11.47
CA ARG A 112 22.49 -5.38 -11.12
C ARG A 112 23.18 -5.76 -12.41
#